data_AF-A0AA38P0X5-F1
#
_entry.id   AF-A0AA38P0X5-F1
#
_cell.length_a   1.000
_cell.length_b   1.000
_cell.length_c   1.000
_cell.angle_alpha   90.00
_cell.angle_beta   90.00
_cell.angle_gamma   90.00
#
_symmetry.space_group_name_H-M   'P 1'
#
loop_
_entity.id
_entity.type
_entity.pdbx_description
1 polymer ?
#
loop_
_entity_poly.entity_id
_entity_poly.type
_entity_poly.pdbx_seq_one_letter_code
_entity_poly.pdbx_strand_id
1 'polypeptide(L)'
;MVSTSLPIDVDGDKTSDADKGFETTTEQNISYRPNPPSSEPTDTDKGFETTPDQNDSYSTNAPSSNTTDIDGRFETTLDQDIFYPTDAPRSGWFFEAFHYLQVNLGPQFEALVTLWVAFERKNNWRNPYRLAGFPADKTPTVLLLWKKNSRRPLPEVEQSGLCSPDFVAQTWAWWASLQPKWRSIDEEGRPLPFSEFGGDMARLETHGKNGWLCLLVCVKWWGKGLQNTIFDDRESHLNDWLAIIADMQKMLQKLVG
;
A
#
# COMPACT_ATOMS: atom_id res chain seq x y z
N MET A 1 55.84 -45.56 2.07
CA MET A 1 55.54 -46.97 2.36
C MET A 1 54.03 -47.12 2.31
N VAL A 2 53.59 -48.08 1.51
CA VAL A 2 52.20 -48.43 1.20
C VAL A 2 51.54 -49.04 2.44
N SER A 3 50.28 -48.68 2.73
CA SER A 3 49.34 -49.66 3.26
C SER A 3 47.89 -49.24 3.03
N THR A 4 47.11 -50.29 2.80
CA THR A 4 45.88 -50.47 2.03
C THR A 4 44.64 -50.57 2.94
N SER A 5 43.46 -50.30 2.35
CA SER A 5 42.17 -51.03 2.60
C SER A 5 41.46 -50.83 3.95
N LEU A 6 40.12 -50.83 4.12
CA LEU A 6 38.91 -51.03 3.30
C LEU A 6 37.69 -50.53 4.16
N PRO A 7 36.45 -50.50 3.62
CA PRO A 7 35.28 -49.84 4.21
C PRO A 7 34.45 -50.75 5.13
N ILE A 8 33.59 -50.13 5.95
CA ILE A 8 32.58 -50.80 6.77
C ILE A 8 31.20 -50.51 6.16
N ASP A 9 30.60 -51.55 5.58
CA ASP A 9 29.16 -51.65 5.34
C ASP A 9 28.46 -52.04 6.65
N VAL A 10 27.35 -51.39 6.97
CA VAL A 10 26.34 -51.90 7.90
C VAL A 10 24.98 -51.75 7.25
N ASP A 11 24.53 -52.86 6.66
CA ASP A 11 23.12 -53.19 6.42
C ASP A 11 22.35 -53.27 7.73
N GLY A 12 21.05 -52.95 7.71
CA GLY A 12 20.12 -53.52 8.69
C GLY A 12 18.79 -52.81 8.93
N ASP A 13 17.74 -53.39 8.35
CA ASP A 13 16.34 -53.47 8.82
C ASP A 13 15.48 -52.19 8.83
N LYS A 14 14.37 -52.10 8.06
CA LYS A 14 13.12 -52.88 7.93
C LYS A 14 11.97 -52.38 8.82
N THR A 15 10.78 -52.38 8.20
CA THR A 15 9.42 -52.31 8.76
C THR A 15 8.99 -50.92 9.25
N SER A 16 7.76 -50.45 9.05
CA SER A 16 6.47 -51.09 8.78
C SER A 16 5.47 -50.09 8.17
N ASP A 17 4.57 -50.63 7.35
CA ASP A 17 3.29 -50.05 6.96
C ASP A 17 2.39 -49.77 8.17
N ALA A 18 1.64 -48.66 8.12
CA ALA A 18 0.34 -48.54 8.79
C ALA A 18 -0.51 -47.45 8.11
N ASP A 19 -1.25 -47.91 7.12
CA ASP A 19 -2.57 -47.47 6.70
C ASP A 19 -3.47 -47.05 7.88
N LYS A 20 -4.03 -45.83 7.82
CA LYS A 20 -5.36 -45.48 8.36
C LYS A 20 -5.96 -44.31 7.59
N GLY A 21 -6.90 -44.63 6.71
CA GLY A 21 -7.91 -43.68 6.25
C GLY A 21 -8.85 -43.26 7.39
N PHE A 22 -9.41 -42.04 7.27
CA PHE A 22 -10.67 -41.72 7.92
C PHE A 22 -11.45 -40.66 7.11
N GLU A 23 -12.52 -41.17 6.51
CA GLU A 23 -13.86 -40.62 6.31
C GLU A 23 -14.07 -39.13 5.99
N THR A 24 -14.71 -38.95 4.84
CA THR A 24 -15.52 -37.82 4.42
C THR A 24 -16.82 -37.78 5.24
N THR A 25 -17.19 -36.61 5.78
CA THR A 25 -18.59 -36.34 6.13
C THR A 25 -18.94 -34.88 5.82
N THR A 26 -19.80 -34.76 4.83
CA THR A 26 -20.67 -33.64 4.47
C THR A 26 -21.47 -33.16 5.68
N GLU A 27 -21.60 -31.85 5.90
CA GLU A 27 -22.92 -31.26 6.16
C GLU A 27 -22.94 -29.74 6.01
N GLN A 28 -23.88 -29.32 5.17
CA GLN A 28 -24.29 -27.96 4.92
C GLN A 28 -25.15 -27.49 6.10
N ASN A 29 -24.95 -26.26 6.58
CA ASN A 29 -26.01 -25.57 7.29
C ASN A 29 -25.98 -24.07 6.99
N ILE A 30 -26.75 -23.70 5.97
CA ILE A 30 -27.07 -22.32 5.63
C ILE A 30 -28.21 -21.90 6.56
N SER A 31 -27.87 -21.19 7.64
CA SER A 31 -28.87 -20.57 8.51
C SER A 31 -29.20 -19.17 7.98
N TYR A 32 -30.41 -19.06 7.44
CA TYR A 32 -31.07 -17.80 7.08
C TYR A 32 -31.29 -16.95 8.34
N ARG A 33 -30.66 -15.78 8.42
CA ARG A 33 -31.10 -14.71 9.34
C ARG A 33 -32.10 -13.79 8.61
N PRO A 34 -33.28 -13.51 9.21
CA PRO A 34 -34.20 -12.52 8.67
C PRO A 34 -33.69 -11.09 8.91
N ASN A 35 -33.89 -10.22 7.91
CA ASN A 35 -33.66 -8.78 8.00
C ASN A 35 -34.62 -8.12 8.99
N PRO A 36 -34.18 -7.17 9.83
CA PRO A 36 -35.08 -6.27 10.54
C PRO A 36 -35.66 -5.19 9.59
N PRO A 37 -36.87 -4.69 9.88
CA PRO A 37 -37.61 -3.79 8.98
C PRO A 37 -37.10 -2.36 8.97
N SER A 38 -37.24 -1.73 7.79
CA SER A 38 -37.15 -0.29 7.53
C SER A 38 -38.00 0.54 8.49
N SER A 39 -37.37 1.55 9.08
CA SER A 39 -38.04 2.71 9.67
C SER A 39 -37.77 3.94 8.80
N GLU A 40 -38.84 4.42 8.17
CA GLU A 40 -38.94 5.71 7.48
C GLU A 40 -38.90 6.91 8.45
N PRO A 41 -38.68 8.14 7.93
CA PRO A 41 -38.26 9.29 8.71
C PRO A 41 -39.44 10.06 9.33
N THR A 42 -39.27 10.49 10.58
CA THR A 42 -40.13 11.50 11.20
C THR A 42 -39.62 12.90 10.88
N ASP A 43 -40.45 13.58 10.10
CA ASP A 43 -40.52 15.02 9.88
C ASP A 43 -40.66 15.78 11.22
N THR A 44 -39.84 16.80 11.46
CA THR A 44 -40.12 17.80 12.50
C THR A 44 -39.57 19.15 12.07
N ASP A 45 -40.46 19.85 11.37
CA ASP A 45 -40.61 21.30 11.27
C ASP A 45 -40.37 22.04 12.60
N LYS A 46 -39.56 23.11 12.57
CA LYS A 46 -39.70 24.32 13.39
C LYS A 46 -38.69 25.40 12.96
N GLY A 47 -39.21 26.40 12.26
CA GLY A 47 -38.50 27.64 11.97
C GLY A 47 -38.27 28.51 13.21
N PHE A 48 -37.33 29.43 13.09
CA PHE A 48 -37.33 30.70 13.82
C PHE A 48 -36.71 31.81 12.97
N GLU A 49 -37.28 33.00 13.18
CA GLU A 49 -37.21 34.22 12.40
C GLU A 49 -35.86 34.94 12.38
N THR A 50 -35.65 35.61 11.25
CA THR A 50 -34.95 36.87 10.97
C THR A 50 -34.92 37.90 12.10
N THR A 51 -33.78 38.58 12.32
CA THR A 51 -33.54 40.00 11.92
C THR A 51 -32.14 40.50 12.35
N PRO A 52 -31.65 41.62 11.76
CA PRO A 52 -30.23 41.98 11.67
C PRO A 52 -29.81 43.01 12.72
N ASP A 53 -28.50 43.19 12.89
CA ASP A 53 -28.02 44.54 13.21
C ASP A 53 -26.60 44.81 12.69
N GLN A 54 -26.46 46.04 12.20
CA GLN A 54 -25.29 46.64 11.60
C GLN A 54 -24.36 47.17 12.69
N ASN A 55 -23.04 47.18 12.44
CA ASN A 55 -22.19 48.29 12.87
C ASN A 55 -20.86 48.31 12.11
N ASP A 56 -20.82 49.17 11.09
CA ASP A 56 -19.86 50.25 10.90
C ASP A 56 -18.41 50.14 11.41
N SER A 57 -17.51 49.98 10.44
CA SER A 57 -16.63 51.06 9.94
C SER A 57 -15.18 51.25 10.47
N TYR A 58 -14.30 51.44 9.48
CA TYR A 58 -12.95 52.06 9.42
C TYR A 58 -11.77 51.47 10.20
N SER A 59 -10.78 50.94 9.46
CA SER A 59 -9.50 51.65 9.27
C SER A 59 -8.53 50.88 8.38
N THR A 60 -8.23 51.51 7.23
CA THR A 60 -6.99 51.35 6.46
C THR A 60 -5.77 51.67 7.31
N ASN A 61 -4.75 50.81 7.28
CA ASN A 61 -3.33 51.18 7.28
C ASN A 61 -2.47 49.96 6.91
N ALA A 62 -1.88 50.00 5.71
CA ALA A 62 -0.60 49.36 5.43
C ALA A 62 0.51 50.39 5.74
N PRO A 63 1.69 49.96 6.23
CA PRO A 63 2.72 49.61 5.26
C PRO A 63 3.55 48.38 5.63
N SER A 64 4.11 47.84 4.55
CA SER A 64 5.07 46.75 4.43
C SER A 64 6.10 46.62 5.54
N SER A 65 6.28 45.37 5.98
CA SER A 65 7.58 44.86 6.43
C SER A 65 7.73 43.46 5.89
N ASN A 66 8.82 43.26 5.14
CA ASN A 66 9.24 42.00 4.57
C ASN A 66 9.51 41.00 5.70
N THR A 67 8.56 40.11 5.94
CA THR A 67 8.80 38.84 6.61
C THR A 67 8.82 37.80 5.51
N THR A 68 10.00 37.22 5.25
CA THR A 68 10.14 35.94 4.59
C THR A 68 9.43 34.89 5.44
N ASP A 69 8.11 34.81 5.29
CA ASP A 69 7.36 33.61 5.60
C ASP A 69 7.84 32.56 4.61
N ILE A 70 8.56 31.58 5.16
CA ILE A 70 8.76 30.27 4.53
C ILE A 70 7.40 29.58 4.61
N ASP A 71 6.46 30.08 3.80
CA ASP A 71 5.21 29.41 3.55
C ASP A 71 5.60 28.18 2.71
N GLY A 72 5.65 27.02 3.36
CA GLY A 72 5.85 25.69 2.77
C GLY A 72 4.68 25.28 1.86
N ARG A 73 4.11 26.26 1.18
CA ARG A 73 3.17 26.12 0.10
C ARG A 73 3.92 25.46 -1.03
N PHE A 74 3.61 24.20 -1.26
CA PHE A 74 4.06 23.44 -2.42
C PHE A 74 3.98 24.34 -3.66
N GLU A 75 5.13 24.86 -4.10
CA GLU A 75 5.25 25.49 -5.41
C GLU A 75 4.75 24.45 -6.38
N THR A 76 3.59 24.75 -6.97
CA THR A 76 2.91 23.92 -7.96
C THR A 76 3.77 23.97 -9.22
N THR A 77 4.85 23.22 -9.19
CA THR A 77 5.73 22.97 -10.32
C THR A 77 4.88 22.28 -11.37
N LEU A 78 4.83 22.89 -12.55
CA LEU A 78 4.06 22.47 -13.72
C LEU A 78 4.04 20.94 -13.88
N ASP A 79 2.82 20.38 -13.94
CA ASP A 79 2.44 18.98 -14.15
C ASP A 79 3.53 18.13 -14.81
N GLN A 80 4.39 17.49 -14.01
CA GLN A 80 5.18 16.36 -14.48
C GLN A 80 4.29 15.12 -14.45
N ASP A 81 3.39 15.03 -15.43
CA ASP A 81 2.66 13.82 -15.68
C ASP A 81 3.64 12.70 -16.06
N ILE A 82 3.58 11.59 -15.33
CA ILE A 82 4.33 10.38 -15.68
C ILE A 82 3.77 9.88 -17.02
N PHE A 83 4.60 9.89 -18.05
CA PHE A 83 4.18 9.46 -19.38
C PHE A 83 3.87 7.96 -19.41
N TYR A 84 2.71 7.62 -20.00
CA TYR A 84 2.36 6.23 -20.25
C TYR A 84 3.40 5.57 -21.17
N PRO A 85 3.97 4.41 -20.80
CA PRO A 85 4.97 3.74 -21.63
C PRO A 85 4.45 3.37 -23.02
N THR A 86 5.17 3.74 -24.07
CA THR A 86 4.76 3.44 -25.46
C THR A 86 4.77 1.94 -25.78
N ASP A 87 5.56 1.17 -25.03
CA ASP A 87 5.71 -0.29 -25.15
C ASP A 87 4.76 -1.08 -24.23
N ALA A 88 3.96 -0.41 -23.41
CA ALA A 88 2.99 -1.06 -22.52
C ALA A 88 1.64 -1.36 -23.23
N PRO A 89 0.88 -2.38 -22.77
CA PRO A 89 -0.41 -2.72 -23.35
C PRO A 89 -1.45 -1.62 -23.15
N ARG A 90 -1.99 -1.05 -24.23
CA ARG A 90 -3.00 0.04 -24.20
C ARG A 90 -4.38 -0.33 -23.63
N SER A 91 -4.53 -1.54 -23.09
CA SER A 91 -5.75 -2.03 -22.44
C SER A 91 -5.42 -3.12 -21.43
N GLY A 92 -6.37 -3.40 -20.53
CA GLY A 92 -6.24 -4.42 -19.51
C GLY A 92 -5.55 -3.93 -18.24
N TRP A 93 -5.04 -4.88 -17.46
CA TRP A 93 -4.73 -4.64 -16.04
C TRP A 93 -3.68 -3.53 -15.80
N PHE A 94 -2.62 -3.47 -16.63
CA PHE A 94 -1.55 -2.49 -16.45
C PHE A 94 -2.02 -1.10 -16.84
N PHE A 95 -2.79 -0.98 -17.94
CA PHE A 95 -3.38 0.27 -18.37
C PHE A 95 -4.26 0.89 -17.27
N GLU A 96 -5.19 0.09 -16.73
CA GLU A 96 -6.08 0.50 -15.64
C GLU A 96 -5.30 0.86 -14.38
N ALA A 97 -4.31 0.05 -14.01
CA ALA A 97 -3.47 0.27 -12.82
C ALA A 97 -2.63 1.54 -12.93
N PHE A 98 -2.02 1.80 -14.09
CA PHE A 98 -1.22 2.99 -14.32
C PHE A 98 -2.06 4.26 -14.21
N HIS A 99 -3.21 4.30 -14.90
CA HIS A 99 -4.12 5.45 -14.80
C HIS A 99 -4.66 5.61 -13.38
N TYR A 100 -4.89 4.51 -12.67
CA TYR A 100 -5.24 4.58 -11.27
C TYR A 100 -4.12 5.18 -10.41
N LEU A 101 -2.84 4.96 -10.71
CA LEU A 101 -1.73 5.52 -9.93
C LEU A 101 -1.35 6.95 -10.33
N GLN A 102 -1.86 7.47 -11.46
CA GLN A 102 -1.55 8.82 -11.95
C GLN A 102 -2.16 9.90 -11.05
N VAL A 103 -1.39 10.34 -10.06
CA VAL A 103 -1.72 11.45 -9.16
C VAL A 103 -0.44 12.23 -8.81
N ASN A 104 -0.57 13.55 -8.67
CA ASN A 104 0.52 14.39 -8.20
C ASN A 104 0.60 14.34 -6.66
N LEU A 105 1.51 13.51 -6.16
CA LEU A 105 1.87 13.42 -4.73
C LEU A 105 3.31 13.89 -4.48
N GLY A 106 3.96 14.48 -5.49
CA GLY A 106 5.35 14.91 -5.45
C GLY A 106 6.35 13.91 -6.03
N PRO A 107 7.60 14.37 -6.23
CA PRO A 107 8.60 13.69 -7.06
C PRO A 107 9.03 12.33 -6.52
N GLN A 108 8.99 12.14 -5.19
CA GLN A 108 9.34 10.85 -4.58
C GLN A 108 8.33 9.76 -4.94
N PHE A 109 7.03 10.08 -4.94
CA PHE A 109 6.02 9.13 -5.36
C PHE A 109 6.11 8.85 -6.86
N GLU A 110 6.34 9.88 -7.68
CA GLU A 110 6.51 9.72 -9.13
C GLU A 110 7.72 8.84 -9.49
N ALA A 111 8.84 9.03 -8.81
CA ALA A 111 10.02 8.19 -8.96
C ALA A 111 9.74 6.74 -8.56
N LEU A 112 8.91 6.50 -7.52
CA LEU A 112 8.49 5.15 -7.15
C LEU A 112 7.60 4.50 -8.23
N VAL A 113 6.63 5.24 -8.77
CA VAL A 113 5.78 4.76 -9.89
C VAL A 113 6.63 4.46 -11.12
N THR A 114 7.62 5.30 -11.43
CA THR A 114 8.55 5.09 -12.55
C THR A 114 9.37 3.81 -12.38
N LEU A 115 9.87 3.52 -11.18
CA LEU A 115 10.55 2.26 -10.87
C LEU A 115 9.62 1.05 -11.00
N TRP A 116 8.37 1.18 -10.56
CA TRP A 116 7.36 0.13 -10.73
C TRP A 116 7.07 -0.14 -12.21
N VAL A 117 6.94 0.89 -13.03
CA VAL A 117 6.80 0.74 -14.49
C VAL A 117 7.98 -0.03 -15.08
N ALA A 118 9.22 0.31 -14.70
CA ALA A 118 10.41 -0.39 -15.16
C ALA A 118 10.43 -1.87 -14.71
N PHE A 119 9.99 -2.14 -13.47
CA PHE A 119 9.88 -3.49 -12.93
C PHE A 119 8.82 -4.32 -13.68
N GLU A 120 7.64 -3.78 -13.95
CA GLU A 120 6.61 -4.48 -14.72
C GLU A 120 7.04 -4.68 -16.18
N ARG A 121 7.75 -3.71 -16.78
CA ARG A 121 8.36 -3.83 -18.11
C ARG A 121 9.31 -5.01 -18.17
N LYS A 122 10.24 -5.12 -17.21
CA LYS A 122 11.19 -6.24 -17.09
C LYS A 122 10.47 -7.59 -17.01
N ASN A 123 9.29 -7.61 -16.40
CA ASN A 123 8.44 -8.79 -16.28
C ASN A 123 7.44 -8.96 -17.45
N ASN A 124 7.63 -8.23 -18.57
CA ASN A 124 6.79 -8.28 -19.77
C ASN A 124 5.30 -8.01 -19.49
N TRP A 125 4.99 -7.15 -18.53
CA TRP A 125 3.61 -6.79 -18.16
C TRP A 125 2.74 -8.00 -17.79
N ARG A 126 3.38 -9.10 -17.35
CA ARG A 126 2.69 -10.34 -17.01
C ARG A 126 1.80 -10.12 -15.80
N ASN A 127 0.69 -10.86 -15.77
CA ASN A 127 -0.24 -10.83 -14.65
C ASN A 127 -0.47 -12.26 -14.19
N PRO A 128 0.40 -12.79 -13.32
CA PRO A 128 0.30 -14.18 -12.93
C PRO A 128 -1.02 -14.42 -12.17
N TYR A 129 -1.57 -15.63 -12.33
CA TYR A 129 -2.86 -16.01 -11.75
C TYR A 129 -2.84 -16.03 -10.21
N ARG A 130 -4.03 -16.16 -9.61
CA ARG A 130 -4.42 -15.83 -8.22
C ARG A 130 -3.47 -16.18 -7.06
N LEU A 131 -2.50 -17.08 -7.24
CA LEU A 131 -1.60 -17.55 -6.17
C LEU A 131 -0.24 -16.82 -6.13
N ALA A 132 0.12 -16.07 -7.18
CA ALA A 132 1.42 -15.41 -7.28
C ALA A 132 1.37 -13.95 -6.77
N GLY A 133 0.68 -13.69 -5.67
CA GLY A 133 0.59 -12.37 -5.06
C GLY A 133 1.34 -12.30 -3.73
N PHE A 134 1.46 -11.09 -3.18
CA PHE A 134 1.91 -10.96 -1.79
C PHE A 134 0.97 -11.73 -0.84
N PRO A 135 1.51 -12.37 0.21
CA PRO A 135 0.69 -13.04 1.21
C PRO A 135 -0.36 -12.10 1.78
N ALA A 136 -1.57 -12.63 2.00
CA ALA A 136 -2.67 -11.86 2.59
C ALA A 136 -2.41 -11.51 4.07
N ASP A 137 -1.45 -12.19 4.71
CA ASP A 137 -1.06 -11.91 6.08
C ASP A 137 -0.61 -10.44 6.23
N LYS A 138 -1.11 -9.80 7.28
CA LYS A 138 -0.89 -8.38 7.62
C LYS A 138 -1.27 -7.38 6.52
N THR A 139 -1.95 -7.78 5.45
CA THR A 139 -2.41 -6.84 4.42
C THR A 139 -3.43 -5.86 5.02
N PRO A 140 -3.32 -4.53 4.78
CA PRO A 140 -4.29 -3.57 5.30
C PRO A 140 -5.72 -3.94 4.93
N THR A 141 -6.63 -3.85 5.90
CA THR A 141 -8.02 -4.33 5.73
C THR A 141 -8.73 -3.65 4.56
N VAL A 142 -8.52 -2.34 4.41
CA VAL A 142 -9.06 -1.56 3.28
C VAL A 142 -8.52 -2.03 1.93
N LEU A 143 -7.26 -2.45 1.86
CA LEU A 143 -6.69 -3.00 0.62
C LEU A 143 -7.32 -4.35 0.28
N LEU A 144 -7.62 -5.20 1.27
CA LEU A 144 -8.36 -6.45 1.05
C LEU A 144 -9.77 -6.18 0.52
N LEU A 145 -10.46 -5.18 1.07
CA LEU A 145 -11.79 -4.76 0.58
C LEU A 145 -11.71 -4.25 -0.86
N TRP A 146 -10.75 -3.39 -1.17
CA TRP A 146 -10.51 -2.89 -2.53
C TRP A 146 -10.23 -4.03 -3.52
N LYS A 147 -9.39 -5.00 -3.15
CA LYS A 147 -9.12 -6.20 -3.96
C LYS A 147 -10.38 -7.02 -4.22
N LYS A 148 -11.25 -7.17 -3.21
CA LYS A 148 -12.55 -7.88 -3.31
C LYS A 148 -13.53 -7.11 -4.21
N ASN A 149 -13.53 -5.79 -4.16
CA ASN A 149 -14.39 -4.91 -4.95
C ASN A 149 -13.86 -4.67 -6.38
N SER A 150 -13.15 -5.64 -6.94
CA SER A 150 -12.56 -5.55 -8.29
C SER A 150 -11.70 -4.32 -8.51
N ARG A 151 -11.06 -3.80 -7.45
CA ARG A 151 -10.15 -2.64 -7.49
C ARG A 151 -10.82 -1.36 -7.99
N ARG A 152 -12.13 -1.24 -7.82
CA ARG A 152 -12.85 0.01 -8.11
C ARG A 152 -12.33 1.14 -7.21
N PRO A 153 -12.24 2.37 -7.70
CA PRO A 153 -11.87 3.52 -6.87
C PRO A 153 -12.75 3.58 -5.62
N LEU A 154 -12.12 3.80 -4.47
CA LEU A 154 -12.85 4.04 -3.22
C LEU A 154 -13.47 5.46 -3.26
N PRO A 155 -14.69 5.66 -2.73
CA PRO A 155 -15.25 6.99 -2.52
C PRO A 155 -14.27 7.92 -1.80
N GLU A 156 -14.31 9.21 -2.12
CA GLU A 156 -13.40 10.21 -1.54
C GLU A 156 -13.51 10.32 -0.01
N VAL A 157 -14.71 10.14 0.54
CA VAL A 157 -14.97 10.09 1.99
C VAL A 157 -14.22 8.93 2.68
N GLU A 158 -13.99 7.81 1.98
CA GLU A 158 -13.21 6.71 2.53
C GLU A 158 -11.71 6.98 2.45
N GLN A 159 -11.26 7.96 1.64
CA GLN A 159 -9.85 8.29 1.44
C GLN A 159 -9.26 9.16 2.56
N SER A 160 -10.08 9.95 3.27
CA SER A 160 -9.62 10.76 4.41
C SER A 160 -9.15 9.90 5.60
N GLY A 161 -9.71 8.70 5.77
CA GLY A 161 -9.27 7.74 6.78
C GLY A 161 -7.96 7.01 6.44
N LEU A 162 -7.44 7.17 5.23
CA LEU A 162 -6.28 6.42 4.71
C LEU A 162 -4.94 7.06 5.05
N CYS A 163 -4.92 8.00 5.98
CA CYS A 163 -3.73 8.47 6.69
C CYS A 163 -3.92 8.37 8.22
N SER A 164 -4.93 7.64 8.68
CA SER A 164 -5.13 7.36 10.11
C SER A 164 -3.95 6.55 10.68
N PRO A 165 -3.64 6.71 11.98
CA PRO A 165 -2.59 5.93 12.64
C PRO A 165 -2.72 4.42 12.42
N ASP A 166 -3.95 3.90 12.45
CA ASP A 166 -4.23 2.47 12.22
C ASP A 166 -3.87 2.01 10.81
N PHE A 167 -4.17 2.82 9.80
CA PHE A 167 -3.84 2.50 8.42
C PHE A 167 -2.32 2.58 8.19
N VAL A 168 -1.67 3.59 8.76
CA VAL A 168 -0.21 3.75 8.71
C VAL A 168 0.49 2.55 9.34
N ALA A 169 0.07 2.16 10.54
CA ALA A 169 0.61 1.00 11.25
C ALA A 169 0.40 -0.31 10.46
N GLN A 170 -0.80 -0.53 9.90
CA GLN A 170 -1.07 -1.68 9.03
C GLN A 170 -0.18 -1.69 7.78
N THR A 171 0.05 -0.52 7.17
CA THR A 171 0.87 -0.40 5.96
C THR A 171 2.34 -0.72 6.26
N TRP A 172 2.90 -0.21 7.35
CA TRP A 172 4.24 -0.56 7.80
C TRP A 172 4.37 -2.03 8.16
N ALA A 173 3.44 -2.57 8.96
CA ALA A 173 3.46 -3.97 9.36
C ALA A 173 3.39 -4.91 8.15
N TRP A 174 2.60 -4.55 7.13
CA TRP A 174 2.56 -5.28 5.88
C TRP A 174 3.89 -5.19 5.13
N TRP A 175 4.42 -3.98 4.94
CA TRP A 175 5.69 -3.77 4.24
C TRP A 175 6.86 -4.51 4.91
N ALA A 176 6.93 -4.47 6.24
CA ALA A 176 7.91 -5.22 7.04
C ALA A 176 7.75 -6.73 6.88
N SER A 177 6.50 -7.23 6.81
CA SER A 177 6.26 -8.66 6.59
C SER A 177 6.78 -9.15 5.24
N LEU A 178 6.88 -8.28 4.23
CA LEU A 178 7.36 -8.62 2.90
C LEU A 178 8.88 -8.59 2.79
N GLN A 179 9.58 -8.06 3.79
CA GLN A 179 11.02 -7.92 3.73
C GLN A 179 11.74 -9.27 3.67
N PRO A 180 12.89 -9.33 2.98
CA PRO A 180 13.78 -10.48 3.05
C PRO A 180 14.23 -10.79 4.48
N LYS A 181 14.49 -12.07 4.76
CA LYS A 181 14.93 -12.54 6.09
C LYS A 181 16.25 -11.91 6.57
N TRP A 182 17.11 -11.48 5.65
CA TRP A 182 18.38 -10.84 5.99
C TRP A 182 18.21 -9.42 6.51
N ARG A 183 17.01 -8.84 6.36
CA ARG A 183 16.74 -7.47 6.73
C ARG A 183 16.17 -7.41 8.14
N SER A 184 16.84 -6.66 9.02
CA SER A 184 16.38 -6.42 10.37
C SER A 184 15.16 -5.49 10.37
N ILE A 185 14.26 -5.73 11.32
CA ILE A 185 13.08 -4.92 11.61
C ILE A 185 13.28 -4.32 13.01
N ASP A 186 12.96 -3.04 13.19
CA ASP A 186 13.03 -2.37 14.51
C ASP A 186 11.86 -2.74 15.43
N GLU A 187 11.84 -2.16 16.63
CA GLU A 187 10.82 -2.42 17.66
C GLU A 187 9.43 -1.92 17.22
N GLU A 188 9.41 -0.89 16.37
CA GLU A 188 8.21 -0.30 15.76
C GLU A 188 7.69 -1.10 14.56
N GLY A 189 8.37 -2.20 14.20
CA GLY A 189 7.95 -3.04 13.09
C GLY A 189 8.28 -2.45 11.72
N ARG A 190 9.27 -1.55 11.62
CA ARG A 190 9.73 -0.93 10.39
C ARG A 190 11.07 -1.53 9.94
N PRO A 191 11.30 -1.67 8.62
CA PRO A 191 12.57 -2.17 8.13
C PRO A 191 13.73 -1.21 8.40
N LEU A 192 14.79 -1.70 9.05
CA LEU A 192 15.97 -0.87 9.33
C LEU A 192 16.72 -0.51 8.04
N PRO A 193 17.42 0.64 8.01
CA PRO A 193 18.36 0.97 6.93
C PRO A 193 19.44 -0.11 6.80
N PHE A 194 19.88 -0.35 5.57
CA PHE A 194 20.92 -1.34 5.25
C PHE A 194 21.93 -0.75 4.27
N SER A 195 23.19 -1.16 4.36
CA SER A 195 24.26 -0.72 3.44
C SER A 195 24.33 -1.57 2.17
N GLU A 196 24.08 -2.87 2.29
CA GLU A 196 24.24 -3.84 1.21
C GLU A 196 23.01 -4.74 1.10
N PHE A 197 22.65 -5.11 -0.13
CA PHE A 197 21.60 -6.10 -0.35
C PHE A 197 22.13 -7.48 0.08
N GLY A 198 21.37 -8.15 0.96
CA GLY A 198 21.63 -9.54 1.30
C GLY A 198 21.18 -10.51 0.20
N GLY A 199 20.95 -11.76 0.60
CA GLY A 199 20.55 -12.86 -0.28
C GLY A 199 19.14 -12.73 -0.88
N ASP A 200 18.33 -13.76 -0.69
CA ASP A 200 17.07 -13.96 -1.42
C ASP A 200 16.08 -12.78 -1.32
N MET A 201 15.61 -12.31 -2.49
CA MET A 201 14.62 -11.25 -2.69
C MET A 201 13.31 -11.77 -3.31
N ALA A 202 13.17 -13.09 -3.49
CA ALA A 202 12.09 -13.73 -4.27
C ALA A 202 10.68 -13.27 -3.87
N ARG A 203 10.46 -12.98 -2.57
CA ARG A 203 9.16 -12.49 -2.11
C ARG A 203 8.77 -11.15 -2.76
N LEU A 204 9.74 -10.27 -2.99
CA LEU A 204 9.55 -8.97 -3.61
C LEU A 204 9.56 -9.01 -5.14
N GLU A 205 9.94 -10.14 -5.77
CA GLU A 205 9.86 -10.35 -7.23
C GLU A 205 8.42 -10.55 -7.75
N THR A 206 7.43 -10.35 -6.87
CA THR A 206 6.00 -10.45 -7.19
C THR A 206 5.57 -9.28 -8.09
N HIS A 207 5.23 -9.58 -9.35
CA HIS A 207 4.76 -8.64 -10.36
C HIS A 207 3.25 -8.76 -10.64
N GLY A 208 2.70 -7.85 -11.44
CA GLY A 208 1.28 -7.86 -11.81
C GLY A 208 0.34 -7.24 -10.77
N LYS A 209 -0.98 -7.43 -10.96
CA LYS A 209 -2.02 -6.73 -10.19
C LYS A 209 -2.11 -7.08 -8.70
N ASN A 210 -1.37 -8.11 -8.26
CA ASN A 210 -1.33 -8.59 -6.88
C ASN A 210 0.05 -8.39 -6.23
N GLY A 211 1.03 -7.84 -6.97
CA GLY A 211 2.37 -7.53 -6.49
C GLY A 211 2.47 -6.07 -6.06
N TRP A 212 3.54 -5.42 -6.52
CA TRP A 212 3.89 -4.03 -6.18
C TRP A 212 2.75 -3.03 -6.32
N LEU A 213 1.86 -3.19 -7.31
CA LEU A 213 0.67 -2.34 -7.45
C LEU A 213 -0.07 -2.15 -6.12
N CYS A 214 -0.27 -3.20 -5.32
CA CYS A 214 -0.98 -3.09 -4.06
C CYS A 214 -0.23 -2.21 -3.02
N LEU A 215 1.10 -2.24 -3.00
CA LEU A 215 1.92 -1.37 -2.14
C LEU A 215 1.82 0.08 -2.59
N LEU A 216 1.95 0.34 -3.90
CA LEU A 216 1.82 1.68 -4.47
C LEU A 216 0.45 2.27 -4.19
N VAL A 217 -0.61 1.46 -4.21
CA VAL A 217 -1.97 1.92 -3.86
C VAL A 217 -2.08 2.32 -2.39
N CYS A 218 -1.50 1.56 -1.45
CA CYS A 218 -1.50 1.97 -0.04
C CYS A 218 -0.77 3.30 0.16
N VAL A 219 0.41 3.45 -0.45
CA VAL A 219 1.19 4.70 -0.37
C VAL A 219 0.48 5.86 -1.04
N LYS A 220 -0.17 5.63 -2.19
CA LYS A 220 -1.01 6.63 -2.86
C LYS A 220 -2.12 7.13 -1.93
N TRP A 221 -2.85 6.20 -1.32
CA TRP A 221 -3.95 6.54 -0.42
C TRP A 221 -3.48 7.33 0.80
N TRP A 222 -2.35 6.94 1.38
CA TRP A 222 -1.70 7.68 2.45
C TRP A 222 -1.37 9.12 2.01
N GLY A 223 -0.67 9.29 0.89
CA GLY A 223 -0.30 10.62 0.39
C GLY A 223 -1.51 11.50 0.11
N LYS A 224 -2.58 10.94 -0.48
CA LYS A 224 -3.86 11.67 -0.67
C LYS A 224 -4.51 12.07 0.65
N GLY A 225 -4.49 11.19 1.65
CA GLY A 225 -5.01 11.50 2.99
C GLY A 225 -4.26 12.67 3.64
N LEU A 226 -2.93 12.72 3.48
CA LEU A 226 -2.10 13.82 3.97
C LEU A 226 -2.36 15.15 3.25
N GLN A 227 -2.66 15.13 1.95
CA GLN A 227 -3.05 16.33 1.22
C GLN A 227 -4.41 16.88 1.71
N ASN A 228 -5.36 15.98 1.98
CA ASN A 228 -6.75 16.33 2.25
C ASN A 228 -7.06 16.64 3.72
N THR A 229 -6.10 16.44 4.63
CA THR A 229 -6.34 16.59 6.06
C THR A 229 -5.37 17.58 6.69
N ILE A 230 -5.88 18.36 7.63
CA ILE A 230 -5.09 19.26 8.48
C ILE A 230 -4.77 18.50 9.76
N PHE A 231 -3.49 18.28 10.03
CA PHE A 231 -2.99 17.61 11.23
C PHE A 231 -2.10 18.57 12.01
N ASP A 232 -2.14 18.50 13.33
CA ASP A 232 -1.21 19.23 14.20
C ASP A 232 0.24 18.74 14.00
N ASP A 233 0.44 17.47 13.61
CA ASP A 233 1.75 16.84 13.38
C ASP A 233 1.96 16.42 11.91
N ARG A 234 1.50 17.27 10.98
CA ARG A 234 1.56 16.98 9.52
C ARG A 234 2.97 16.65 9.05
N GLU A 235 3.99 17.30 9.60
CA GLU A 235 5.39 17.10 9.21
C GLU A 235 5.88 15.69 9.54
N SER A 236 5.60 15.19 10.76
CA SER A 236 5.94 13.82 11.16
C SER A 236 5.26 12.79 10.26
N HIS A 237 3.97 12.96 9.99
CA HIS A 237 3.24 12.06 9.10
C HIS A 237 3.78 12.09 7.66
N LEU A 238 4.20 13.26 7.17
CA LEU A 238 4.83 13.41 5.86
C LEU A 238 6.20 12.71 5.84
N ASN A 239 7.01 12.88 6.89
CA ASN A 239 8.30 12.22 7.02
C ASN A 239 8.17 10.69 7.03
N ASP A 240 7.17 10.16 7.73
CA ASP A 240 6.86 8.73 7.74
C ASP A 240 6.44 8.22 6.35
N TRP A 241 5.62 9.00 5.64
CA TRP A 241 5.22 8.67 4.27
C TRP A 241 6.40 8.72 3.28
N LEU A 242 7.28 9.69 3.42
CA LEU A 242 8.52 9.77 2.64
C LEU A 242 9.49 8.62 2.97
N ALA A 243 9.58 8.22 4.24
CA ALA A 243 10.43 7.12 4.67
C ALA A 243 10.01 5.79 4.05
N ILE A 244 8.71 5.47 4.02
CA ILE A 244 8.25 4.23 3.36
C ILE A 244 8.47 4.26 1.85
N ILE A 245 8.30 5.42 1.20
CA ILE A 245 8.58 5.58 -0.23
C ILE A 245 10.06 5.35 -0.52
N ALA A 246 10.94 6.04 0.21
CA ALA A 246 12.38 5.92 0.02
C ALA A 246 12.85 4.48 0.18
N ASP A 247 12.26 3.77 1.15
CA ASP A 247 12.57 2.37 1.37
C ASP A 247 12.09 1.45 0.24
N MET A 248 10.83 1.61 -0.18
CA MET A 248 10.25 0.89 -1.31
C MET A 248 11.03 1.13 -2.60
N GLN A 249 11.44 2.37 -2.86
CA GLN A 249 12.25 2.73 -4.02
C GLN A 249 13.57 1.98 -4.03
N LYS A 250 14.28 1.95 -2.90
CA LYS A 250 15.55 1.24 -2.79
C LYS A 250 15.40 -0.25 -3.06
N MET A 251 14.36 -0.87 -2.52
CA MET A 251 14.09 -2.29 -2.75
C MET A 251 13.70 -2.56 -4.21
N LEU A 252 12.89 -1.70 -4.82
CA LEU A 252 12.44 -1.85 -6.20
C LEU A 252 13.55 -1.59 -7.22
N GLN A 253 14.43 -0.61 -6.98
CA GLN A 253 15.63 -0.34 -7.78
C GLN A 253 16.47 -1.60 -7.96
N LYS A 254 16.70 -2.34 -6.87
CA LYS A 254 17.43 -3.61 -6.92
C LYS A 254 16.78 -4.66 -7.82
N LEU A 255 15.45 -4.70 -7.84
CA LEU A 255 14.69 -5.66 -8.65
C LEU A 255 14.67 -5.29 -10.13
N VAL A 256 14.74 -4.00 -10.46
CA VAL A 256 14.87 -3.53 -11.84
C VAL A 256 16.25 -3.91 -12.39
N GLY A 257 17.32 -3.71 -11.60
CA GLY A 257 18.69 -4.05 -11.97
C GLY A 257 19.53 -2.82 -12.26
#